data_AF-A0A7J5X1S2-F1
#
_entry.id   AF-A0A7J5X1S2-F1
#
_cell.length_a   1.000
_cell.length_b   1.000
_cell.length_c   1.000
_cell.angle_alpha   90.00
_cell.angle_beta   90.00
_cell.angle_gamma   90.00
#
_symmetry.space_group_name_H-M   'P 1'
#
loop_
_entity.id
_entity.type
_entity.pdbx_description
1 polymer ?
#
loop_
_entity_poly.entity_id
_entity_poly.type
_entity_poly.pdbx_seq_one_letter_code
_entity_poly.pdbx_strand_id
1 'polypeptide(L)' 'MLVQIADYDSAAPPQAAAKTAFKARAEVRHYPCDHFDVFEGNDWFEPCVGHAVSFLTRHLADKTVSAR' A
#
# COMPACT_ATOMS: atom_id res chain seq x y z
N MET A 1 -5.56 7.20 -3.73
CA MET A 1 -5.45 5.72 -3.68
C MET A 1 -4.02 5.37 -3.33
N LEU A 2 -3.80 4.30 -2.57
CA LEU A 2 -2.48 3.73 -2.27
C LEU A 2 -2.33 2.40 -3.04
N VAL A 3 -1.17 2.18 -3.66
CA VAL A 3 -0.76 0.89 -4.23
C VAL A 3 0.53 0.45 -3.56
N GLN A 4 0.50 -0.77 -3.04
CA GLN A 4 1.63 -1.41 -2.36
C GLN A 4 2.10 -2.58 -3.22
N ILE A 5 3.38 -2.58 -3.58
CA ILE A 5 3.97 -3.49 -4.55
C ILE A 5 5.07 -4.30 -3.85
N ALA A 6 4.89 -5.61 -3.81
CA ALA A 6 5.94 -6.56 -3.48
C ALA A 6 6.76 -6.83 -4.75
N ASP A 7 8.05 -6.53 -4.73
CA ASP A 7 8.92 -6.50 -5.92
C ASP A 7 9.19 -7.88 -6.55
N TYR A 8 8.94 -8.96 -5.79
CA TYR A 8 9.12 -10.34 -6.25
C TYR A 8 7.79 -11.09 -6.47
N ASP A 9 6.66 -10.40 -6.35
CA ASP A 9 5.32 -10.99 -6.51
C ASP A 9 5.09 -11.51 -7.94
N SER A 10 4.83 -12.81 -8.05
CA SER A 10 4.46 -13.44 -9.33
C SER A 10 2.95 -13.53 -9.57
N ALA A 11 2.13 -13.46 -8.52
CA ALA A 11 0.67 -13.50 -8.59
C ALA A 11 0.07 -12.15 -9.01
N ALA A 12 0.63 -11.05 -8.51
CA ALA A 12 0.34 -9.68 -8.94
C ALA A 12 1.65 -8.96 -9.36
N PRO A 13 2.14 -9.21 -10.59
CA PRO A 13 3.45 -8.74 -11.03
C PRO A 13 3.66 -7.22 -10.86
N PRO A 14 4.85 -6.77 -10.39
CA PRO A 14 5.14 -5.36 -10.11
C PRO A 14 4.82 -4.42 -11.27
N GLN A 15 5.12 -4.83 -12.50
CA GLN A 15 4.86 -4.02 -13.69
C GLN A 15 3.35 -3.79 -13.92
N ALA A 16 2.52 -4.81 -13.65
CA ALA A 16 1.07 -4.69 -13.79
C ALA A 16 0.49 -3.78 -12.70
N ALA A 17 0.95 -3.92 -11.46
CA ALA A 17 0.58 -3.04 -10.35
C ALA A 17 0.98 -1.59 -10.62
N ALA A 18 2.21 -1.34 -11.11
CA ALA A 18 2.71 -0.02 -11.43
C ALA A 18 1.90 0.67 -12.55
N LYS A 19 1.49 -0.06 -13.60
CA LYS A 19 0.60 0.48 -14.65
C LYS A 19 -0.74 0.93 -14.09
N THR A 20 -1.31 0.17 -13.15
CA THR A 20 -2.57 0.51 -12.49
C THR A 20 -2.40 1.74 -11.59
N ALA A 21 -1.33 1.78 -10.79
CA ALA A 21 -0.99 2.92 -9.96
C ALA A 21 -0.85 4.22 -10.78
N PHE A 22 -0.18 4.14 -11.94
CA PHE A 22 -0.04 5.27 -12.85
C PHE A 22 -1.39 5.78 -13.36
N LYS A 23 -2.24 4.89 -13.90
CA LYS A 23 -3.58 5.26 -14.40
C LYS A 23 -4.45 5.90 -13.32
N ALA A 24 -4.33 5.43 -12.09
CA ALA A 24 -5.09 5.92 -10.95
C ALA A 24 -4.48 7.14 -10.25
N ARG A 25 -3.30 7.61 -10.68
CA ARG A 25 -2.53 8.67 -10.00
C ARG A 25 -2.35 8.36 -8.50
N ALA A 26 -1.99 7.13 -8.20
CA ALA A 26 -1.88 6.61 -6.84
C ALA A 26 -0.55 6.98 -6.18
N GLU A 27 -0.54 7.03 -4.84
CA GLU A 27 0.68 6.90 -4.05
C GLU A 27 1.19 5.45 -4.17
N VAL A 28 2.50 5.27 -4.36
CA VAL A 28 3.11 3.94 -4.54
C VAL A 28 4.13 3.65 -3.45
N ARG A 29 4.11 2.44 -2.90
CA ARG A 29 5.14 1.90 -2.02
C ARG A 29 5.66 0.57 -2.56
N HIS A 30 6.98 0.41 -2.53
CA HIS A 30 7.67 -0.81 -2.94
C HIS A 30 8.26 -1.51 -1.71
N TYR A 31 8.28 -2.83 -1.76
CA TYR A 31 8.83 -3.71 -0.73
C TYR A 31 9.62 -4.83 -1.41
N PRO A 32 10.89 -5.10 -1.02
CA PRO A 32 11.69 -6.17 -1.59
C PRO A 32 11.29 -7.53 -1.00
N CYS A 33 10.07 -7.99 -1.34
CA CYS A 33 9.47 -9.22 -0.82
C CYS A 33 8.53 -9.89 -1.83
N ASP A 34 8.04 -11.09 -1.50
CA ASP A 34 7.06 -11.84 -2.29
C ASP A 34 5.61 -11.57 -1.81
N HIS A 35 4.64 -12.09 -2.55
CA HIS A 35 3.20 -11.85 -2.41
C HIS A 35 2.67 -12.02 -0.98
N PHE A 36 3.16 -13.03 -0.25
CA PHE A 36 2.64 -13.39 1.07
C PHE A 36 3.40 -12.74 2.24
N ASP A 37 4.56 -12.13 1.99
CA ASP A 37 5.41 -11.57 3.05
C ASP A 37 4.80 -10.31 3.69
N VAL A 38 3.70 -9.79 3.14
CA VAL A 38 2.94 -8.65 3.65
C VAL A 38 1.85 -9.04 4.65
N PHE A 39 1.67 -10.33 4.93
CA PHE A 39 0.70 -10.83 5.92
C PHE A 39 1.34 -11.09 7.28
N GLU A 40 0.51 -11.09 8.32
CA GLU A 40 0.91 -11.26 9.72
C GLU A 40 1.88 -12.43 9.92
N GLY A 41 2.93 -12.20 10.70
CA GLY A 41 3.99 -13.17 10.97
C GLY A 41 5.17 -13.10 9.99
N ASN A 42 5.11 -12.27 8.95
CA ASN A 42 6.21 -12.06 8.00
C ASN A 42 6.83 -10.67 8.15
N ASP A 43 8.06 -10.51 7.64
CA ASP A 43 8.90 -9.33 7.84
C ASP A 43 8.31 -8.02 7.31
N TRP A 44 7.42 -8.09 6.31
CA TRP A 44 6.87 -6.91 5.63
C TRP A 44 5.44 -6.55 6.03
N PHE A 45 4.84 -7.30 6.97
CA PHE A 45 3.51 -6.98 7.51
C PHE A 45 3.46 -5.59 8.16
N GLU A 46 4.28 -5.36 9.19
CA GLU A 46 4.26 -4.11 9.97
C GLU A 46 4.54 -2.87 9.11
N PRO A 47 5.57 -2.85 8.22
CA PRO A 47 5.75 -1.74 7.29
C PRO A 47 4.55 -1.51 6.37
N CYS A 48 3.94 -2.58 5.83
CA CYS A 48 2.77 -2.47 4.95
C CYS A 48 1.57 -1.85 5.66
N VAL A 49 1.25 -2.34 6.87
CA VAL A 49 0.13 -1.83 7.67
C VAL A 49 0.39 -0.39 8.10
N GLY A 50 1.60 -0.07 8.57
CA GLY A 50 1.98 1.27 8.97
C GLY A 50 1.80 2.30 7.86
N HIS A 51 2.16 1.96 6.62
CA HIS A 51 1.93 2.82 5.46
C HIS A 51 0.44 2.96 5.10
N ALA A 52 -0.34 1.89 5.18
CA ALA A 52 -1.78 1.94 4.94
C ALA A 52 -2.50 2.85 5.96
N VAL A 53 -2.20 2.67 7.25
CA VAL A 53 -2.75 3.52 8.33
C VAL A 53 -2.34 4.97 8.13
N SER A 54 -1.05 5.23 7.87
CA SER A 54 -0.54 6.58 7.63
C SER A 54 -1.26 7.27 6.46
N PHE A 55 -1.47 6.56 5.35
CA PHE A 55 -2.23 7.06 4.21
C PHE A 55 -3.67 7.42 4.60
N LEU A 56 -4.39 6.50 5.26
CA LEU A 56 -5.77 6.75 5.67
C LEU A 56 -5.88 7.92 6.65
N THR A 57 -4.99 8.01 7.63
CA THR A 57 -4.95 9.13 8.58
C THR A 57 -4.81 10.46 7.86
N ARG A 58 -3.86 10.60 6.91
CA ARG A 58 -3.69 11.87 6.15
C ARG A 58 -4.91 12.26 5.34
N HIS A 59 -5.62 11.30 4.77
CA HIS A 59 -6.71 11.57 3.83
C HIS A 59 -8.10 11.63 4.50
N LEU A 60 -8.26 11.06 5.70
CA LEU A 60 -9.55 10.91 6.37
C LEU A 60 -9.63 11.57 7.77
N ALA A 61 -8.52 11.83 8.46
CA ALA A 61 -8.57 12.35 9.83
C ALA A 61 -9.20 13.76 9.91
N ASP A 62 -8.89 14.65 8.96
CA ASP A 62 -9.44 16.03 8.93
C ASP A 62 -10.94 16.07 8.61
N LYS A 63 -11.48 15.05 7.93
CA LYS A 63 -12.92 14.96 7.62
C LYS A 63 -13.78 14.66 8.85
N THR A 64 -13.18 14.15 9.93
CA THR A 64 -13.91 13.77 11.14
C THR A 64 -14.13 14.96 12.08
N VAL A 65 -13.26 15.97 12.05
CA VAL A 65 -13.37 17.17 12.92
C VAL A 65 -14.39 18.17 12.37
N SER A 66 -14.58 18.26 11.05
CA SER A 66 -15.57 19.14 10.43
C SER A 66 -17.01 18.59 10.48
N ALA A 67 -17.20 17.33 10.90
CA ALA A 67 -18.51 16.68 10.99
C ALA A 67 -19.04 16.60 12.44
N ARG A 68 -18.43 17.32 13.39
CA ARG A 68 -18.87 17.43 14.78
C ARG A 68 -19.33 18.85 15.10
#